data_AF-A0A6J3CAE9-F1
#
_entry.id   AF-A0A6J3CAE9-F1
#
_cell.length_a   1.000
_cell.length_b   1.000
_cell.length_c   1.000
_cell.angle_alpha   90.00
_cell.angle_beta   90.00
_cell.angle_gamma   90.00
#
_symmetry.space_group_name_H-M   'P 1'
#
loop_
_entity.id
_entity.type
_entity.pdbx_description
1 polymer ?
#
loop_
_entity_poly.entity_id
_entity_poly.type
_entity_poly.pdbx_seq_one_letter_code
_entity_poly.pdbx_strand_id
1 'polypeptide(L)'
;DDLLPYGSDPNTYWTGFYTSRPSFKYLARRAHVFLQVVKQLSVIAHIGDTYELHLLRHAVSLILHHDTITGTSQQHVANDFIRILSEAIDTCTKKISSFISILTSTWGNSRRSKNNQPFVVCHQLNMSQCRFLETHESVIVVVYNPLSTKTYHHVKLPAVALHYSIRDYNDEEVEYQLVPLPSAVINLPGRSSSTIQELCFEAENIPPLGYSAYYITPIRDPL
;
A
#
# COMPACT_ATOMS: atom_id res chain seq x y z
N ASP A 1 0.67 32.01 15.18
CA ASP A 1 -0.18 32.40 14.04
C ASP A 1 0.50 32.07 12.72
N ASP A 2 -0.27 32.01 11.64
CA ASP A 2 0.21 31.82 10.27
C ASP A 2 -0.30 32.95 9.35
N LEU A 3 0.02 32.88 8.05
CA LEU A 3 -0.40 33.85 7.03
C LEU A 3 -1.51 33.29 6.13
N LEU A 4 -2.45 32.53 6.71
CA LEU A 4 -3.56 31.90 5.99
C LEU A 4 -4.93 32.43 6.46
N PRO A 5 -5.93 32.54 5.57
CA PRO A 5 -5.84 32.37 4.12
C PRO A 5 -5.23 33.60 3.42
N TYR A 6 -4.51 33.37 2.32
CA TYR A 6 -4.03 34.45 1.46
C TYR A 6 -5.17 35.01 0.60
N GLY A 7 -5.31 36.33 0.56
CA GLY A 7 -6.23 37.06 -0.32
C GLY A 7 -5.48 38.14 -1.09
N SER A 8 -5.65 38.17 -2.42
CA SER A 8 -5.03 39.20 -3.26
C SER A 8 -5.82 40.51 -3.29
N ASP A 9 -7.11 40.45 -2.96
CA ASP A 9 -8.05 41.57 -2.86
C ASP A 9 -9.20 41.18 -1.91
N PRO A 10 -10.16 42.08 -1.59
CA PRO A 10 -11.23 41.82 -0.62
C PRO A 10 -12.13 40.61 -0.91
N ASN A 11 -12.18 40.12 -2.16
CA ASN A 11 -13.07 39.03 -2.57
C ASN A 11 -12.34 37.81 -3.17
N THR A 12 -11.04 37.90 -3.43
CA THR A 12 -10.25 36.81 -4.05
C THR A 12 -9.34 36.12 -3.03
N TYR A 13 -9.92 35.17 -2.30
CA TYR A 13 -9.18 34.31 -1.37
C TYR A 13 -8.74 33.02 -2.04
N TRP A 14 -7.46 32.68 -1.85
CA TRP A 14 -6.81 31.55 -2.52
C TRP A 14 -7.01 30.26 -1.71
N THR A 15 -8.25 29.90 -1.42
CA THR A 15 -8.59 28.69 -0.64
C THR A 15 -8.96 27.51 -1.51
N GLY A 16 -9.27 27.74 -2.80
CA GLY A 16 -9.65 26.67 -3.73
C GLY A 16 -8.56 25.61 -3.92
N PHE A 17 -7.29 26.02 -3.94
CA PHE A 17 -6.17 25.08 -4.14
C PHE A 17 -5.99 24.08 -2.98
N TYR A 18 -6.63 24.32 -1.82
CA TYR A 18 -6.68 23.35 -0.72
C TYR A 18 -7.38 22.05 -1.16
N THR A 19 -8.29 22.10 -2.13
CA THR A 19 -9.04 20.92 -2.62
C THR A 19 -8.77 20.57 -4.07
N SER A 20 -8.30 21.50 -4.91
CA SER A 20 -8.01 21.25 -6.33
C SER A 20 -7.20 19.96 -6.56
N ARG A 21 -7.65 19.11 -7.50
CA ARG A 21 -7.05 17.79 -7.81
C ARG A 21 -6.91 16.87 -6.57
N PRO A 22 -8.02 16.52 -5.89
CA PRO A 22 -7.95 15.78 -4.62
C PRO A 22 -7.34 14.38 -4.76
N SER A 23 -7.57 13.69 -5.88
CA SER A 23 -6.98 12.37 -6.16
C SER A 23 -5.44 12.43 -6.20
N PHE A 24 -4.88 13.52 -6.74
CA PHE A 24 -3.43 13.72 -6.76
C PHE A 24 -2.88 14.02 -5.35
N LYS A 25 -3.56 14.86 -4.57
CA LYS A 25 -3.20 15.09 -3.15
C LYS A 25 -3.21 13.80 -2.34
N TYR A 26 -4.20 12.93 -2.57
CA TYR A 26 -4.25 11.60 -1.96
C TYR A 26 -3.05 10.73 -2.39
N LEU A 27 -2.73 10.69 -3.68
CA LEU A 27 -1.56 9.96 -4.19
C LEU A 27 -0.25 10.49 -3.58
N ALA A 28 -0.09 11.81 -3.48
CA ALA A 28 1.07 12.44 -2.86
C ALA A 28 1.26 12.01 -1.39
N ARG A 29 0.17 11.96 -0.61
CA ARG A 29 0.20 11.45 0.76
C ARG A 29 0.60 9.98 0.81
N ARG A 30 0.03 9.13 -0.05
CA ARG A 30 0.38 7.70 -0.13
C ARG A 30 1.86 7.51 -0.51
N ALA A 31 2.35 8.26 -1.48
CA ALA A 31 3.74 8.22 -1.92
C ALA A 31 4.71 8.65 -0.81
N HIS A 32 4.35 9.67 -0.03
CA HIS A 32 5.15 10.10 1.11
C HIS A 32 5.22 9.02 2.20
N VAL A 33 4.08 8.42 2.57
CA VAL A 33 4.04 7.31 3.55
C VAL A 33 4.87 6.13 3.03
N PHE A 34 4.70 5.78 1.76
CA PHE A 34 5.47 4.70 1.12
C PHE A 34 6.98 4.98 1.16
N LEU A 35 7.40 6.21 0.87
CA LEU A 35 8.80 6.62 0.98
C LEU A 35 9.36 6.44 2.40
N GLN A 36 8.59 6.78 3.44
CA GLN A 36 9.04 6.55 4.82
C GLN A 36 9.20 5.06 5.14
N VAL A 37 8.24 4.24 4.72
CA VAL A 37 8.33 2.77 4.88
C VAL A 37 9.57 2.23 4.18
N VAL A 38 9.83 2.62 2.92
CA VAL A 38 11.00 2.12 2.19
C VAL A 38 12.31 2.55 2.87
N LYS A 39 12.39 3.80 3.35
CA LYS A 39 13.56 4.28 4.11
C LYS A 39 13.81 3.43 5.35
N GLN A 40 12.76 3.13 6.12
CA GLN A 40 12.85 2.29 7.32
C GLN A 40 13.33 0.87 6.95
N LEU A 41 12.67 0.23 5.98
CA LEU A 41 13.03 -1.13 5.54
C LEU A 41 14.46 -1.21 4.99
N SER A 42 14.92 -0.19 4.25
CA SER A 42 16.29 -0.11 3.75
C SER A 42 17.34 -0.13 4.87
N VAL A 43 17.07 0.60 5.96
CA VAL A 43 17.95 0.64 7.14
C VAL A 43 17.90 -0.68 7.90
N ILE A 44 16.70 -1.21 8.18
CA ILE A 44 16.52 -2.47 8.93
C ILE A 44 17.14 -3.65 8.17
N ALA A 45 17.03 -3.67 6.84
CA ALA A 45 17.62 -4.70 5.99
C ALA A 45 19.13 -4.51 5.71
N HIS A 46 19.75 -3.42 6.20
CA HIS A 46 21.15 -3.08 5.97
C HIS A 46 21.56 -3.00 4.49
N ILE A 47 20.66 -2.56 3.61
CA ILE A 47 20.90 -2.49 2.15
C ILE A 47 21.53 -1.16 1.73
N GLY A 48 21.42 -0.13 2.58
CA GLY A 48 21.91 1.21 2.27
C GLY A 48 21.03 1.93 1.24
N ASP A 49 21.53 3.04 0.72
CA ASP A 49 20.76 3.90 -0.19
C ASP A 49 20.79 3.37 -1.62
N THR A 50 19.64 2.94 -2.14
CA THR A 50 19.53 2.39 -3.48
C THR A 50 19.11 3.45 -4.48
N TYR A 51 19.43 3.23 -5.76
CA TYR A 51 19.00 4.12 -6.84
C TYR A 51 17.48 4.29 -6.89
N GLU A 52 16.71 3.21 -6.68
CA GLU A 52 15.23 3.25 -6.68
C GLU A 52 14.67 4.08 -5.53
N LEU A 53 15.31 4.01 -4.35
CA LEU A 53 14.94 4.83 -3.21
C LEU A 53 15.28 6.31 -3.45
N HIS A 54 16.43 6.60 -4.07
CA HIS A 54 16.78 7.96 -4.49
C HIS A 54 15.77 8.52 -5.53
N LEU A 55 15.37 7.70 -6.52
CA LEU A 55 14.35 8.08 -7.51
C LEU A 55 13.01 8.41 -6.85
N LEU A 56 12.56 7.59 -5.89
CA LEU A 56 11.33 7.85 -5.13
C LEU A 56 11.43 9.13 -4.29
N ARG A 57 12.58 9.38 -3.64
CA ARG A 57 12.80 10.65 -2.91
C ARG A 57 12.68 11.86 -3.84
N HIS A 58 13.31 11.78 -5.02
CA HIS A 58 13.27 12.87 -5.98
C HIS A 58 11.84 13.11 -6.48
N ALA A 59 11.11 12.06 -6.87
CA ALA A 59 9.73 12.16 -7.32
C ALA A 59 8.80 12.75 -6.24
N VAL A 60 8.90 12.28 -4.99
CA VAL A 60 8.11 12.82 -3.86
C VAL A 60 8.49 14.28 -3.57
N SER A 61 9.74 14.69 -3.77
CA SER A 61 10.17 16.08 -3.57
C SER A 61 9.65 16.99 -4.69
N LEU A 62 9.71 16.52 -5.94
CA LEU A 62 9.25 17.27 -7.11
C LEU A 62 7.76 17.62 -7.02
N ILE A 63 6.93 16.68 -6.53
CA ILE A 63 5.48 16.93 -6.42
C ILE A 63 5.11 17.94 -5.33
N LEU A 64 6.04 18.32 -4.44
CA LEU A 64 5.83 19.37 -3.44
C LEU A 64 6.02 20.78 -4.02
N HIS A 65 6.39 20.89 -5.30
CA HIS A 65 6.33 22.16 -6.02
C HIS A 65 4.95 22.81 -5.86
N HIS A 66 4.93 24.13 -5.68
CA HIS A 66 3.74 24.89 -5.33
C HIS A 66 2.71 25.01 -6.46
N ASP A 67 2.99 24.50 -7.66
CA ASP A 67 1.98 24.30 -8.72
C ASP A 67 1.56 22.83 -8.91
N THR A 68 2.20 21.94 -8.18
CA THR A 68 1.98 20.50 -8.29
C THR A 68 1.04 20.02 -7.20
N ILE A 69 1.45 20.08 -5.93
CA ILE A 69 0.60 19.63 -4.80
C ILE A 69 -0.66 20.48 -4.64
N THR A 70 -0.57 21.76 -4.99
CA THR A 70 -1.70 22.72 -4.99
C THR A 70 -2.71 22.40 -6.10
N GLY A 71 -2.27 21.73 -7.17
CA GLY A 71 -3.08 21.38 -8.32
C GLY A 71 -3.37 22.55 -9.27
N THR A 72 -2.57 23.61 -9.23
CA THR A 72 -2.70 24.82 -10.06
C THR A 72 -1.98 24.73 -11.42
N SER A 73 -1.27 23.65 -11.69
CA SER A 73 -0.66 23.38 -13.00
C SER A 73 -1.68 22.94 -14.08
N GLN A 74 -1.30 23.15 -15.34
CA GLN A 74 -2.05 22.69 -16.50
C GLN A 74 -2.22 21.16 -16.51
N GLN A 75 -3.26 20.66 -17.19
CA GLN A 75 -3.60 19.23 -17.16
C GLN A 75 -2.46 18.32 -17.62
N HIS A 76 -1.75 18.68 -18.69
CA HIS A 76 -0.63 17.85 -19.19
C HIS A 76 0.55 17.83 -18.22
N VAL A 77 0.81 18.94 -17.53
CA VAL A 77 1.83 19.04 -16.47
C VAL A 77 1.46 18.17 -15.27
N ALA A 78 0.20 18.22 -14.83
CA ALA A 78 -0.30 17.35 -13.77
C ALA A 78 -0.20 15.85 -14.15
N ASN A 79 -0.50 15.50 -15.40
CA ASN A 79 -0.34 14.13 -15.91
C ASN A 79 1.13 13.68 -15.88
N ASP A 80 2.08 14.56 -16.22
CA ASP A 80 3.50 14.24 -16.16
C ASP A 80 3.99 14.01 -14.73
N PHE A 81 3.55 14.81 -13.76
CA PHE A 81 3.84 14.57 -12.34
C PHE A 81 3.26 13.25 -11.83
N ILE A 82 2.03 12.89 -12.25
CA ILE A 82 1.43 11.59 -11.91
C ILE A 82 2.26 10.45 -12.50
N ARG A 83 2.71 10.58 -13.75
CA ARG A 83 3.55 9.58 -14.43
C ARG A 83 4.87 9.40 -13.68
N ILE A 84 5.62 10.49 -13.43
CA ILE A 84 6.91 10.46 -12.71
C ILE A 84 6.76 9.80 -11.33
N LEU A 85 5.73 10.20 -10.57
CA LEU A 85 5.49 9.66 -9.25
C LEU A 85 5.12 8.18 -9.27
N SER A 86 4.26 7.76 -10.19
CA SER A 86 3.81 6.38 -10.31
C SER A 86 4.95 5.45 -10.74
N GLU A 87 5.75 5.86 -11.73
CA GLU A 87 6.94 5.12 -12.16
C GLU A 87 7.96 4.95 -11.02
N ALA A 88 8.15 5.97 -10.20
CA ALA A 88 9.05 5.89 -9.04
C ALA A 88 8.50 4.95 -7.95
N ILE A 89 7.19 4.99 -7.67
CA ILE A 89 6.54 4.05 -6.74
C ILE A 89 6.70 2.60 -7.24
N ASP A 90 6.41 2.34 -8.51
CA ASP A 90 6.50 0.99 -9.08
C ASP A 90 7.93 0.44 -9.09
N THR A 91 8.89 1.29 -9.46
CA THR A 91 10.31 0.94 -9.47
C THR A 91 10.79 0.59 -8.06
N CYS A 92 10.42 1.40 -7.07
CA CYS A 92 10.78 1.17 -5.68
C CYS A 92 10.03 -0.05 -5.07
N THR A 93 8.79 -0.28 -5.48
CA THR A 93 7.98 -1.45 -5.07
C THR A 93 8.65 -2.76 -5.45
N LYS A 94 9.21 -2.86 -6.66
CA LYS A 94 9.96 -4.05 -7.10
C LYS A 94 11.16 -4.32 -6.18
N LYS A 95 11.78 -3.26 -5.65
CA LYS A 95 12.93 -3.36 -4.74
C LYS A 95 12.54 -3.81 -3.33
N ILE A 96 11.36 -3.39 -2.83
CA ILE A 96 10.86 -3.79 -1.51
C ILE A 96 10.79 -5.30 -1.35
N SER A 97 10.47 -6.04 -2.41
CA SER A 97 10.48 -7.51 -2.34
C SER A 97 11.81 -8.08 -1.86
N SER A 98 12.93 -7.47 -2.27
CA SER A 98 14.26 -7.87 -1.82
C SER A 98 14.51 -7.48 -0.36
N PHE A 99 13.86 -6.43 0.14
CA PHE A 99 14.05 -5.96 1.51
C PHE A 99 13.30 -6.90 2.44
N ILE A 100 12.03 -7.16 2.14
CA ILE A 100 11.18 -8.05 2.94
C ILE A 100 11.76 -9.47 2.92
N SER A 101 12.25 -9.98 1.79
CA SER A 101 12.85 -11.32 1.73
C SER A 101 14.10 -11.49 2.60
N ILE A 102 14.83 -10.41 2.90
CA ILE A 102 15.95 -10.43 3.85
C ILE A 102 15.42 -10.45 5.30
N LEU A 103 14.33 -9.73 5.57
CA LEU A 103 13.75 -9.56 6.90
C LEU A 103 12.86 -10.71 7.35
N THR A 104 12.28 -11.45 6.41
CA THR A 104 11.47 -12.63 6.68
C THR A 104 12.35 -13.86 6.60
N SER A 105 12.55 -14.56 7.71
CA SER A 105 13.15 -15.90 7.70
C SER A 105 12.28 -16.87 6.89
N THR A 106 12.87 -17.88 6.28
CA THR A 106 12.11 -19.01 5.72
C THR A 106 11.23 -19.60 6.83
N TRP A 107 9.92 -19.65 6.62
CA TRP A 107 9.00 -20.31 7.52
C TRP A 107 9.35 -21.80 7.58
N GLY A 108 9.69 -22.30 8.78
CA GLY A 108 10.20 -23.64 9.01
C GLY A 108 11.73 -23.77 8.88
N ASN A 109 12.34 -24.62 9.70
CA ASN A 109 13.79 -24.94 9.79
C ASN A 109 14.39 -25.58 8.52
N SER A 110 13.86 -25.29 7.34
CA SER A 110 14.34 -25.83 6.07
C SER A 110 15.63 -25.13 5.69
N ARG A 111 16.74 -25.89 5.65
CA ARG A 111 18.01 -25.52 5.00
C ARG A 111 17.89 -25.35 3.48
N ARG A 112 16.69 -25.03 2.97
CA ARG A 112 16.50 -24.64 1.58
C ARG A 112 17.16 -23.28 1.43
N SER A 113 17.93 -23.14 0.34
CA SER A 113 18.42 -21.85 -0.16
C SER A 113 17.35 -20.78 0.04
N LYS A 114 17.75 -19.55 0.40
CA LYS A 114 16.89 -18.35 0.41
C LYS A 114 16.24 -18.23 -0.97
N ASN A 115 15.19 -19.00 -1.20
CA ASN A 115 14.46 -19.00 -2.45
C ASN A 115 13.84 -17.62 -2.50
N ASN A 116 14.16 -16.87 -3.55
CA ASN A 116 13.56 -15.59 -3.92
C ASN A 116 12.04 -15.76 -3.98
N GLN A 117 11.35 -15.76 -2.84
CA GLN A 117 9.90 -15.64 -2.83
C GLN A 117 9.60 -14.17 -3.09
N PRO A 118 9.03 -13.84 -4.26
CA PRO A 118 8.74 -12.45 -4.58
C PRO A 118 7.57 -12.00 -3.71
N PHE A 119 7.81 -10.97 -2.90
CA PHE A 119 6.72 -10.26 -2.23
C PHE A 119 6.11 -9.28 -3.21
N VAL A 120 4.79 -9.26 -3.28
CA VAL A 120 4.03 -8.36 -4.15
C VAL A 120 3.28 -7.36 -3.28
N VAL A 121 3.46 -6.07 -3.56
CA VAL A 121 2.65 -5.01 -2.96
C VAL A 121 1.50 -4.69 -3.89
N CYS A 122 0.27 -4.75 -3.39
CA CYS A 122 -0.92 -4.41 -4.15
C CYS A 122 -1.35 -2.96 -3.91
N HIS A 123 -1.08 -2.09 -4.87
CA HIS A 123 -1.41 -0.65 -4.77
C HIS A 123 -2.90 -0.33 -5.03
N GLN A 124 -3.63 -1.26 -5.65
CA GLN A 124 -5.01 -1.14 -6.11
C GLN A 124 -6.06 -1.70 -5.12
N LEU A 125 -5.70 -1.88 -3.84
CA LEU A 125 -6.65 -2.35 -2.82
C LEU A 125 -7.82 -1.38 -2.58
N ASN A 126 -7.68 -0.10 -2.94
CA ASN A 126 -8.78 0.87 -2.88
C ASN A 126 -9.96 0.56 -3.84
N MET A 127 -9.72 -0.25 -4.87
CA MET A 127 -10.74 -0.75 -5.79
C MET A 127 -10.99 -2.25 -5.60
N SER A 128 -10.61 -2.81 -4.44
CA SER A 128 -10.65 -4.24 -4.14
C SER A 128 -10.09 -5.09 -5.28
N GLN A 129 -8.85 -4.79 -5.66
CA GLN A 129 -8.16 -5.48 -6.76
C GLN A 129 -6.72 -5.79 -6.37
N CYS A 130 -6.34 -7.05 -6.54
CA CYS A 130 -4.98 -7.53 -6.33
C CYS A 130 -4.82 -8.87 -7.05
N ARG A 131 -4.28 -8.83 -8.28
CA ARG A 131 -4.11 -10.03 -9.11
C ARG A 131 -3.40 -11.17 -8.38
N PHE A 132 -2.40 -10.87 -7.56
CA PHE A 132 -1.66 -11.90 -6.82
C PHE A 132 -2.56 -12.69 -5.86
N LEU A 133 -3.45 -12.02 -5.12
CA LEU A 133 -4.38 -12.66 -4.19
C LEU A 133 -5.51 -13.39 -4.91
N GLU A 134 -5.92 -12.89 -6.07
CA GLU A 134 -7.02 -13.47 -6.86
C GLU A 134 -6.62 -14.73 -7.62
N THR A 135 -5.33 -14.97 -7.85
CA THR A 135 -4.84 -16.11 -8.65
C THR A 135 -4.17 -17.23 -7.85
N HIS A 136 -3.83 -17.02 -6.57
CA HIS A 136 -3.12 -18.00 -5.76
C HIS A 136 -4.02 -18.64 -4.71
N GLU A 137 -3.85 -19.94 -4.48
CA GLU A 137 -4.66 -20.70 -3.53
C GLU A 137 -4.19 -20.59 -2.08
N SER A 138 -2.97 -20.12 -1.83
CA SER A 138 -2.51 -19.87 -0.47
C SER A 138 -1.46 -18.78 -0.49
N VAL A 139 -1.55 -17.85 0.44
CA VAL A 139 -0.69 -16.68 0.47
C VAL A 139 -0.24 -16.35 1.89
N ILE A 140 0.98 -15.82 2.01
CA ILE A 140 1.45 -15.19 3.24
C ILE A 140 1.28 -13.68 3.07
N VAL A 141 0.52 -13.07 3.97
CA VAL A 141 0.34 -11.62 4.04
C VAL A 141 1.21 -11.09 5.16
N VAL A 142 2.12 -10.17 4.81
CA VAL A 142 2.97 -9.47 5.78
C VAL A 142 2.43 -8.06 5.98
N VAL A 143 2.11 -7.73 7.23
CA VAL A 143 1.60 -6.41 7.63
C VAL A 143 2.70 -5.67 8.37
N TYR A 144 3.28 -4.65 7.75
CA TYR A 144 4.35 -3.84 8.34
C TYR A 144 3.79 -2.60 9.04
N ASN A 145 4.24 -2.35 10.27
CA ASN A 145 3.92 -1.18 11.06
C ASN A 145 5.08 -0.17 11.04
N PRO A 146 4.93 0.99 10.36
CA PRO A 146 5.97 2.02 10.31
C PRO A 146 6.02 2.92 11.56
N LEU A 147 5.11 2.72 12.53
CA LEU A 147 5.06 3.51 13.76
C LEU A 147 6.03 2.94 14.80
N SER A 148 6.49 3.80 15.70
CA SER A 148 7.33 3.42 16.85
C SER A 148 6.53 2.83 18.02
N THR A 149 5.24 2.60 17.85
CA THR A 149 4.36 2.01 18.86
C THR A 149 3.67 0.78 18.30
N LYS A 150 3.36 -0.17 19.18
CA LYS A 150 2.49 -1.31 18.83
C LYS A 150 1.13 -0.78 18.36
N THR A 151 0.57 -1.40 17.32
CA THR A 151 -0.74 -1.03 16.76
C THR A 151 -1.50 -2.26 16.30
N TYR A 152 -2.78 -2.05 15.97
CA TYR A 152 -3.59 -2.97 15.19
C TYR A 152 -3.98 -2.32 13.85
N HIS A 153 -4.40 -3.11 12.87
CA HIS A 153 -4.93 -2.62 11.60
C HIS A 153 -5.97 -3.56 11.01
N HIS A 154 -7.06 -3.01 10.47
CA HIS A 154 -8.05 -3.80 9.75
C HIS A 154 -7.59 -4.03 8.30
N VAL A 155 -7.17 -5.25 8.01
CA VAL A 155 -6.72 -5.65 6.68
C VAL A 155 -7.94 -5.95 5.81
N LYS A 156 -7.95 -5.46 4.57
CA LYS A 156 -9.00 -5.70 3.57
C LYS A 156 -8.39 -6.21 2.28
N LEU A 157 -8.80 -7.41 1.85
CA LEU A 157 -8.28 -8.09 0.69
C LEU A 157 -9.42 -8.53 -0.24
N PRO A 158 -9.25 -8.53 -1.56
CA PRO A 158 -10.26 -9.08 -2.47
C PRO A 158 -10.47 -10.57 -2.20
N ALA A 159 -11.72 -10.98 -1.99
CA ALA A 159 -12.07 -12.37 -1.69
C ALA A 159 -12.59 -13.12 -2.93
N VAL A 160 -12.04 -14.31 -3.16
CA VAL A 160 -12.35 -15.24 -4.25
C VAL A 160 -13.09 -16.51 -3.79
N ALA A 161 -13.26 -16.70 -2.49
CA ALA A 161 -13.96 -17.85 -1.90
C ALA A 161 -14.98 -17.40 -0.83
N LEU A 162 -15.81 -18.35 -0.40
CA LEU A 162 -16.82 -18.15 0.64
C LEU A 162 -16.31 -18.49 2.05
N HIS A 163 -15.27 -19.30 2.14
CA HIS A 163 -14.66 -19.72 3.40
C HIS A 163 -13.15 -19.58 3.30
N TYR A 164 -12.54 -19.16 4.41
CA TYR A 164 -11.11 -18.97 4.55
C TYR A 164 -10.64 -19.57 5.87
N SER A 165 -9.39 -20.01 5.92
CA SER A 165 -8.63 -20.19 7.15
C SER A 165 -7.55 -19.13 7.16
N ILE A 166 -7.50 -18.34 8.23
CA ILE A 166 -6.42 -17.38 8.48
C ILE A 166 -5.70 -17.83 9.75
N ARG A 167 -4.38 -18.00 9.65
CA ARG A 167 -3.53 -18.32 10.79
C ARG A 167 -2.45 -17.27 10.98
N ASP A 168 -2.17 -16.91 12.21
CA ASP A 168 -1.11 -15.96 12.57
C ASP A 168 0.27 -16.64 12.64
N TYR A 169 1.27 -15.92 13.18
CA TYR A 169 2.63 -16.44 13.34
C TYR A 169 2.79 -17.51 14.44
N ASN A 170 1.81 -17.65 15.33
CA ASN A 170 1.74 -18.66 16.38
C ASN A 170 0.92 -19.89 15.95
N ASP A 171 0.45 -19.95 14.70
CA ASP A 171 -0.48 -20.97 14.18
C ASP A 171 -1.88 -20.90 14.83
N GLU A 172 -2.24 -19.75 15.40
CA GLU A 172 -3.57 -19.49 15.97
C GLU A 172 -4.53 -18.98 14.89
N GLU A 173 -5.79 -19.42 14.97
CA GLU A 173 -6.83 -19.02 14.02
C GLU A 173 -7.28 -17.57 14.27
N VAL A 174 -7.35 -16.80 13.19
CA VAL A 174 -7.76 -15.39 13.23
C VAL A 174 -9.16 -15.25 12.67
N GLU A 175 -10.06 -14.64 13.45
CA GLU A 175 -11.41 -14.34 13.00
C GLU A 175 -11.41 -13.40 11.80
N TYR A 176 -12.33 -13.66 10.87
CA TYR A 176 -12.49 -12.85 9.67
C TYR A 176 -13.96 -12.61 9.36
N GLN A 177 -14.19 -11.60 8.53
CA GLN A 177 -15.50 -11.28 7.99
C GLN A 177 -15.40 -11.12 6.48
N LEU A 178 -16.35 -11.71 5.74
CA LEU A 178 -16.57 -11.39 4.34
C LEU A 178 -17.58 -10.24 4.23
N VAL A 179 -17.16 -9.16 3.56
CA VAL A 179 -17.96 -7.94 3.41
C VAL A 179 -18.27 -7.72 1.93
N PRO A 180 -19.55 -7.68 1.51
CA PRO A 180 -19.91 -7.39 0.13
C PRO A 180 -19.43 -6.02 -0.33
N LEU A 181 -18.96 -5.94 -1.57
CA LEU A 181 -18.53 -4.68 -2.18
C LEU A 181 -19.73 -3.80 -2.56
N PRO A 182 -19.67 -2.48 -2.33
CA PRO A 182 -20.67 -1.56 -2.85
C PRO A 182 -20.72 -1.58 -4.38
N SER A 183 -21.90 -1.41 -4.97
CA SER A 183 -22.08 -1.38 -6.43
C SER A 183 -21.20 -0.35 -7.13
N ALA A 184 -20.91 0.78 -6.48
CA ALA A 184 -20.01 1.81 -7.00
C ALA A 184 -18.55 1.32 -7.16
N VAL A 185 -18.08 0.40 -6.31
CA VAL A 185 -16.75 -0.20 -6.42
C VAL A 185 -16.74 -1.29 -7.48
N ILE A 186 -17.79 -2.13 -7.52
CA ILE A 186 -17.93 -3.20 -8.53
C ILE A 186 -17.92 -2.60 -9.94
N ASN A 187 -18.66 -1.51 -10.14
CA ASN A 187 -18.81 -0.83 -11.44
C ASN A 187 -17.76 0.27 -11.68
N LEU A 188 -16.67 0.31 -10.89
CA LEU A 188 -15.67 1.36 -11.02
C LEU A 188 -14.93 1.24 -12.38
N PRO A 189 -14.89 2.29 -13.21
CA PRO A 189 -14.16 2.26 -14.48
C PRO A 189 -12.67 1.95 -14.28
N GLY A 190 -12.14 1.03 -15.09
CA GLY A 190 -10.74 0.61 -15.02
C GLY A 190 -10.46 -0.49 -13.99
N ARG A 191 -11.46 -0.91 -13.21
CA ARG A 191 -11.38 -2.13 -12.39
C ARG A 191 -11.52 -3.37 -13.28
N SER A 192 -10.63 -4.33 -13.10
CA SER A 192 -10.58 -5.61 -13.84
C SER A 192 -10.82 -6.84 -12.95
N SER A 193 -10.91 -6.67 -11.63
CA SER A 193 -11.22 -7.77 -10.70
C SER A 193 -12.67 -8.24 -10.82
N SER A 194 -12.88 -9.55 -10.74
CA SER A 194 -14.21 -10.17 -10.68
C SER A 194 -14.74 -10.34 -9.25
N THR A 195 -13.96 -9.96 -8.23
CA THR A 195 -14.37 -10.11 -6.83
C THR A 195 -15.57 -9.23 -6.49
N ILE A 196 -16.46 -9.72 -5.64
CA ILE A 196 -17.69 -9.02 -5.23
C ILE A 196 -17.75 -8.80 -3.71
N GLN A 197 -16.70 -9.21 -2.99
CA GLN A 197 -16.59 -9.14 -1.55
C GLN A 197 -15.13 -8.99 -1.14
N GLU A 198 -14.91 -8.44 0.04
CA GLU A 198 -13.60 -8.31 0.68
C GLU A 198 -13.50 -9.25 1.88
N LEU A 199 -12.36 -9.93 2.01
CA LEU A 199 -11.91 -10.57 3.23
C LEU A 199 -11.35 -9.50 4.16
N CYS A 200 -12.01 -9.32 5.29
CA CYS A 200 -11.63 -8.38 6.35
C CYS A 200 -11.20 -9.15 7.60
N PHE A 201 -10.06 -8.79 8.19
CA PHE A 201 -9.65 -9.29 9.51
C PHE A 201 -8.81 -8.24 10.24
N GLU A 202 -8.75 -8.33 11.56
CA GLU A 202 -7.90 -7.46 12.36
C GLU A 202 -6.50 -8.08 12.51
N ALA A 203 -5.48 -7.34 12.04
CA ALA A 203 -4.10 -7.66 12.33
C ALA A 203 -3.73 -7.05 13.68
N GLU A 204 -3.84 -7.85 14.74
CA GLU A 204 -3.55 -7.43 16.10
C GLU A 204 -2.05 -7.40 16.44
N ASN A 205 -1.71 -6.65 17.49
CA ASN A 205 -0.40 -6.70 18.14
C ASN A 205 0.82 -6.46 17.22
N ILE A 206 0.66 -5.74 16.11
CA ILE A 206 1.73 -5.49 15.14
C ILE A 206 2.84 -4.69 15.82
N PRO A 207 4.08 -5.23 15.90
CA PRO A 207 5.15 -4.62 16.67
C PRO A 207 5.59 -3.26 16.09
N PRO A 208 6.14 -2.36 16.92
CA PRO A 208 6.69 -1.09 16.43
C PRO A 208 7.85 -1.32 15.46
N LEU A 209 7.86 -0.59 14.33
CA LEU A 209 8.86 -0.70 13.26
C LEU A 209 9.08 -2.16 12.79
N GLY A 210 8.06 -3.01 12.92
CA GLY A 210 8.12 -4.44 12.64
C GLY A 210 6.92 -4.92 11.85
N TYR A 211 6.75 -6.24 11.74
CA TYR A 211 5.68 -6.84 10.98
C TYR A 211 5.04 -8.03 11.71
N SER A 212 3.79 -8.33 11.33
CA SER A 212 3.10 -9.59 11.62
C SER A 212 2.83 -10.32 10.30
N ALA A 213 2.84 -11.66 10.32
CA ALA A 213 2.60 -12.49 9.15
C ALA A 213 1.34 -13.34 9.36
N TYR A 214 0.55 -13.48 8.31
CA TYR A 214 -0.69 -14.27 8.30
C TYR A 214 -0.69 -15.22 7.11
N TYR A 215 -0.96 -16.49 7.36
CA TYR A 215 -1.16 -17.50 6.32
C TYR A 215 -2.64 -17.61 6.00
N ILE A 216 -3.01 -17.31 4.76
CA ILE A 216 -4.40 -17.27 4.30
C ILE A 216 -4.61 -18.36 3.26
N THR A 217 -5.62 -19.20 3.48
CA THR A 217 -6.04 -20.27 2.58
C THR A 217 -7.55 -20.23 2.36
N PRO A 218 -8.05 -20.18 1.11
CA PRO A 218 -9.44 -20.47 0.80
C PRO A 218 -9.76 -21.93 1.15
N ILE A 219 -10.86 -22.15 1.86
CA ILE A 219 -11.39 -23.49 2.12
C ILE A 219 -12.37 -23.79 0.98
N ARG A 220 -12.06 -24.82 0.20
CA ARG A 220 -13.01 -25.41 -0.74
C ARG A 220 -13.64 -26.59 -0.03
N ASP A 221 -14.97 -26.58 0.13
CA ASP A 221 -15.67 -27.77 0.56
C ASP A 221 -15.37 -28.89 -0.46
N PRO A 222 -14.94 -30.08 -0.02
CA PRO A 222 -14.91 -31.22 -0.91
C PRO A 222 -16.35 -31.51 -1.35
N LEU A 223 -16.60 -31.38 -2.65
CA LEU A 223 -17.84 -31.83 -3.30
C LEU A 223 -18.06 -33.33 -3.06
#